data_AF-A0A8C8AI25-F1
#
_entry.id   AF-A0A8C8AI25-F1
#
_cell.length_a   1.000
_cell.length_b   1.000
_cell.length_c   1.000
_cell.angle_alpha   90.00
_cell.angle_beta   90.00
_cell.angle_gamma   90.00
#
_symmetry.space_group_name_H-M   'P 1'
#
loop_
_entity.id
_entity.type
_entity.pdbx_description
1 polymer ?
#
loop_
_entity_poly.entity_id
_entity_poly.type
_entity_poly.pdbx_seq_one_letter_code
_entity_poly.pdbx_strand_id
1 'polypeptide(L)'
;MKMYVQRALVLLSLLSFATVTLALSSCTTLDLDHIKKKRVEAIRGQILSKLRLTSPPETVGPAHVPYQILALYNSTRELLEEMEEEKEESCSQDNTESEYYAKEIHKFDM
;
A
#
# COMPACT_ATOMS: atom_id res chain seq x y z
N MET A 1 -30.77 -49.12 -11.84
CA MET A 1 -30.65 -48.04 -10.83
C MET A 1 -29.32 -48.06 -10.06
N LYS A 2 -28.90 -49.17 -9.41
CA LYS A 2 -27.64 -49.25 -8.64
C LYS A 2 -26.37 -48.82 -9.40
N MET A 3 -26.16 -49.27 -10.64
CA MET A 3 -24.97 -48.90 -11.43
C MET A 3 -24.91 -47.42 -11.83
N TYR A 4 -26.07 -46.77 -12.04
CA TYR A 4 -26.13 -45.35 -12.38
C TYR A 4 -25.84 -44.48 -11.15
N VAL A 5 -26.33 -44.90 -9.98
CA VAL A 5 -26.03 -44.24 -8.70
C VAL A 5 -24.54 -44.36 -8.37
N GLN A 6 -23.94 -45.53 -8.58
CA GLN A 6 -22.51 -45.73 -8.37
C GLN A 6 -21.65 -44.87 -9.31
N ARG A 7 -22.01 -44.78 -10.59
CA ARG A 7 -21.33 -43.90 -11.55
C ARG A 7 -21.51 -42.42 -11.20
N ALA A 8 -22.70 -42.00 -10.78
CA ALA A 8 -22.96 -40.63 -10.35
C ALA A 8 -22.14 -40.27 -9.10
N LEU A 9 -22.01 -41.19 -8.13
CA LEU A 9 -21.18 -40.99 -6.94
C LEU A 9 -19.69 -40.88 -7.30
N VAL A 10 -19.20 -41.69 -8.23
CA VAL A 10 -17.81 -41.61 -8.70
C VAL A 10 -17.55 -40.27 -9.39
N LEU A 11 -18.46 -39.83 -10.28
CA LEU A 11 -18.37 -38.55 -10.97
C LEU A 11 -18.40 -37.37 -9.99
N LEU A 12 -19.28 -37.42 -8.99
CA LEU A 12 -19.36 -36.40 -7.94
C LEU A 12 -18.06 -36.34 -7.15
N SER A 13 -17.49 -37.50 -6.78
CA SER A 13 -16.21 -37.54 -6.05
C SER A 13 -15.06 -36.95 -6.85
N LEU A 14 -14.99 -37.23 -8.16
CA LEU A 14 -13.97 -36.68 -9.06
C LEU A 14 -14.13 -35.16 -9.21
N LEU A 15 -15.37 -34.69 -9.32
CA LEU A 15 -15.68 -33.27 -9.43
C LEU A 15 -15.29 -32.52 -8.15
N SER A 16 -15.58 -33.09 -6.98
CA SER A 16 -15.15 -32.53 -5.69
C SER A 16 -13.62 -32.48 -5.59
N PHE A 17 -12.93 -33.55 -5.99
CA PHE A 17 -11.47 -33.60 -5.95
C PHE A 17 -10.84 -32.54 -6.88
N ALA A 18 -11.42 -32.33 -8.07
CA ALA A 18 -11.00 -31.27 -8.99
C ALA A 18 -11.26 -29.87 -8.40
N THR A 19 -12.41 -29.62 -7.78
CA THR A 19 -12.67 -28.31 -7.16
C THR A 19 -11.70 -28.00 -6.01
N VAL A 20 -11.27 -29.02 -5.26
CA VAL A 20 -10.26 -28.86 -4.19
C VAL A 20 -8.88 -28.57 -4.78
N THR A 21 -8.48 -29.22 -5.88
CA THR A 21 -7.19 -28.94 -6.53
C THR A 21 -7.14 -27.58 -7.23
N LEU A 22 -8.26 -27.06 -7.71
CA LEU A 22 -8.34 -25.68 -8.25
C LEU A 22 -8.38 -24.61 -7.14
N ALA A 23 -8.81 -24.96 -5.92
CA ALA A 23 -8.75 -24.07 -4.76
C ALA A 23 -7.36 -24.01 -4.10
N LEU A 24 -6.39 -24.80 -4.58
CA LEU A 24 -4.98 -24.64 -4.22
C LEU A 24 -4.44 -23.36 -4.87
N SER A 25 -4.47 -22.28 -4.09
CA SER A 25 -3.81 -21.01 -4.35
C SER A 25 -2.41 -21.21 -4.97
N SER A 26 -2.25 -20.79 -6.22
CA SER A 26 -0.95 -20.75 -6.93
C SER A 26 -0.10 -19.55 -6.50
N CYS A 27 -0.12 -19.16 -5.23
CA CYS A 27 0.85 -18.21 -4.72
C CYS A 27 2.20 -18.92 -4.63
N THR A 28 3.07 -18.64 -5.61
CA THR A 28 4.50 -18.95 -5.51
C THR A 28 5.01 -18.44 -4.15
N THR A 29 5.80 -19.26 -3.44
CA THR A 29 6.40 -18.86 -2.17
C THR A 29 7.09 -17.51 -2.33
N LEU A 30 6.59 -16.51 -1.60
CA LEU A 30 7.12 -15.15 -1.67
C LEU A 30 8.46 -15.10 -0.94
N ASP A 31 9.54 -14.95 -1.70
CA ASP A 31 10.86 -14.65 -1.15
C ASP A 31 10.90 -13.17 -0.72
N LEU A 32 10.51 -12.93 0.53
CA LEU A 32 10.49 -11.60 1.11
C LEU A 32 11.88 -10.97 1.14
N ASP A 33 12.95 -11.75 1.23
CA ASP A 33 14.31 -11.22 1.29
C ASP A 33 14.75 -10.71 -0.09
N HIS A 34 14.39 -11.40 -1.16
CA HIS A 34 14.59 -10.91 -2.53
C HIS A 34 13.79 -9.64 -2.81
N ILE A 35 12.53 -9.60 -2.38
CA ILE A 35 11.67 -8.41 -2.54
C ILE A 35 12.24 -7.23 -1.75
N LYS A 36 12.66 -7.44 -0.50
CA LYS A 36 13.29 -6.40 0.33
C LYS A 36 14.56 -5.86 -0.33
N LYS A 37 15.43 -6.72 -0.86
CA LYS A 37 16.63 -6.28 -1.60
C LYS A 37 16.29 -5.41 -2.81
N LYS A 38 15.30 -5.81 -3.62
CA LYS A 38 14.81 -5.00 -4.74
C LYS A 38 14.25 -3.66 -4.29
N ARG A 39 13.51 -3.64 -3.19
CA ARG A 39 12.95 -2.40 -2.60
C ARG A 39 14.06 -1.48 -2.11
N VAL A 40 15.10 -1.99 -1.46
CA VAL A 40 16.25 -1.19 -1.01
C VAL A 40 16.94 -0.51 -2.19
N GLU A 41 17.18 -1.24 -3.28
CA GLU A 41 17.83 -0.64 -4.47
C GLU A 41 16.95 0.40 -5.16
N ALA A 42 15.64 0.14 -5.23
CA ALA A 42 14.68 1.12 -5.76
C ALA A 42 14.63 2.39 -4.90
N ILE A 43 14.60 2.25 -3.57
CA ILE A 43 14.61 3.38 -2.63
C ILE A 43 15.92 4.16 -2.75
N ARG A 44 17.06 3.48 -2.90
CA ARG A 44 18.36 4.14 -3.14
C ARG A 44 18.30 5.06 -4.36
N GLY A 45 17.80 4.56 -5.49
CA GLY A 45 17.65 5.36 -6.71
C GLY A 45 16.62 6.49 -6.57
N GLN A 46 15.52 6.24 -5.83
CA GLN A 46 14.51 7.25 -5.54
C GLN A 46 15.06 8.42 -4.72
N ILE A 47 15.86 8.15 -3.69
CA ILE A 47 16.51 9.18 -2.86
C ILE A 47 17.46 10.02 -3.73
N LEU A 48 18.35 9.36 -4.49
CA LEU A 48 19.31 10.04 -5.36
C LEU A 48 18.63 10.90 -6.42
N SER A 49 17.58 10.39 -7.08
CA SER A 49 16.84 11.15 -8.09
C SER A 49 16.11 12.37 -7.53
N LYS A 50 15.48 12.27 -6.36
CA LYS A 50 14.84 13.41 -5.69
C LYS A 50 15.84 14.49 -5.30
N LEU A 51 17.04 14.11 -4.86
CA LEU A 51 18.13 15.03 -4.54
C LEU A 51 18.90 15.51 -5.78
N ARG A 52 18.57 15.00 -6.97
CA ARG A 52 19.28 15.25 -8.23
C ARG A 52 20.77 14.90 -8.16
N LEU A 53 21.09 13.82 -7.44
CA LEU A 53 22.43 13.26 -7.32
C LEU A 53 22.55 11.99 -8.17
N THR A 54 23.71 11.76 -8.75
CA THR A 54 24.02 10.52 -9.48
C THR A 54 24.67 9.45 -8.59
N SER A 55 25.26 9.86 -7.47
CA SER A 55 25.92 8.99 -6.50
C SER A 55 25.86 9.62 -5.09
N PRO A 56 26.06 8.83 -4.02
CA PRO A 56 26.15 9.37 -2.66
C PRO A 56 27.29 10.38 -2.50
N PRO A 57 27.11 11.46 -1.71
CA PRO A 57 28.18 12.42 -1.45
C PRO A 57 29.32 11.78 -0.66
N GLU A 58 30.55 12.20 -0.94
CA GLU A 58 31.78 11.61 -0.36
C GLU A 58 32.02 11.99 1.11
N THR A 59 31.44 13.10 1.57
CA THR A 59 31.66 13.61 2.93
C THR A 59 30.53 13.17 3.85
N VAL A 60 30.89 12.51 4.95
CA VAL A 60 30.00 12.34 6.09
C VAL A 60 29.90 13.70 6.76
N GLY A 61 28.68 14.23 6.90
CA GLY A 61 28.43 15.58 7.40
C GLY A 61 29.01 15.85 8.80
N PRO A 62 28.82 17.06 9.34
CA PRO A 62 29.38 17.44 10.63
C PRO A 62 28.88 16.52 11.76
N ALA A 63 29.76 16.22 12.72
CA ALA A 63 29.43 15.34 13.86
C ALA A 63 28.32 15.91 14.76
N HIS A 64 28.14 17.23 14.76
CA HIS A 64 27.06 17.90 15.47
C HIS A 64 26.25 18.77 14.50
N VAL A 65 24.93 18.63 14.57
CA VAL A 65 24.00 19.42 13.76
C VAL A 65 23.57 20.65 14.56
N PRO A 66 23.73 21.88 14.02
CA PRO A 66 23.29 23.11 14.69
C PRO A 66 21.81 23.08 15.08
N TYR A 67 21.49 23.70 16.23
CA TYR A 67 20.13 23.72 16.77
C TYR A 67 19.09 24.26 15.78
N GLN A 68 19.43 25.29 14.99
CA GLN A 68 18.50 25.88 14.03
C GLN A 68 18.08 24.89 12.94
N ILE A 69 18.99 24.01 12.50
CA ILE A 69 18.70 22.97 11.50
C ILE A 69 17.84 21.87 12.14
N LEU A 70 18.16 21.48 13.38
CA LEU A 70 17.36 20.49 14.12
C LEU A 70 15.94 20.98 14.38
N ALA A 71 15.76 22.25 14.75
CA ALA A 71 14.46 22.86 14.95
C ALA A 71 13.63 22.82 13.66
N LEU A 72 14.22 23.22 12.52
CA LEU A 72 13.54 23.15 11.22
C LEU A 72 13.14 21.72 10.84
N TYR A 73 14.03 20.75 11.06
CA TYR A 73 13.74 19.34 10.81
C TYR A 73 12.56 18.85 11.67
N ASN A 74 12.58 19.14 12.97
CA ASN A 74 11.51 18.73 13.89
C ASN A 74 10.17 19.35 13.52
N SER A 75 10.12 20.65 13.23
CA SER A 75 8.88 21.30 12.79
C SER A 75 8.34 20.72 11.48
N THR A 76 9.22 20.33 10.55
CA THR A 76 8.79 19.68 9.31
C THR A 76 8.25 18.27 9.58
N ARG A 77 8.86 17.54 10.52
CA ARG A 77 8.40 16.20 10.91
C ARG A 77 7.02 16.27 11.58
N GLU A 78 6.84 17.17 12.54
CA GLU A 78 5.57 17.41 13.23
C GLU A 78 4.46 17.75 12.23
N LEU A 79 4.73 18.65 11.27
CA LEU A 79 3.76 18.98 10.22
C LEU A 79 3.38 17.77 9.35
N LEU A 80 4.34 16.90 9.01
CA LEU A 80 4.06 15.70 8.22
C LEU A 80 3.23 14.67 8.99
N GLU A 81 3.47 14.55 10.30
CA GLU A 81 2.69 13.69 11.20
C GLU A 81 1.24 14.20 11.29
N GLU A 82 1.02 15.49 11.51
CA GLU A 82 -0.33 16.10 11.50
C GLU A 82 -1.08 15.85 10.18
N MET A 83 -0.41 16.02 9.04
CA MET A 83 -1.01 15.75 7.72
C MET A 83 -1.36 14.27 7.50
N GLU A 84 -0.60 13.34 8.10
CA GLU A 84 -0.89 11.91 8.02
C GLU A 84 -2.09 11.56 8.89
N GLU A 85 -2.18 12.11 10.11
CA GLU A 85 -3.33 11.97 10.99
C GLU A 85 -4.62 12.51 10.36
N GLU A 86 -4.60 13.71 9.77
CA GLU A 86 -5.75 14.29 9.05
C GLU A 86 -6.21 13.39 7.89
N LYS A 87 -5.26 12.79 7.18
CA LYS A 87 -5.57 11.88 6.07
C LYS A 87 -6.18 10.57 6.58
N GLU A 88 -5.65 10.01 7.65
CA GLU A 88 -6.24 8.82 8.28
C GLU A 88 -7.66 9.11 8.78
N GLU A 89 -7.87 10.27 9.41
CA GLU A 89 -9.20 10.71 9.87
C GLU A 89 -10.18 10.85 8.69
N SER A 90 -9.74 11.46 7.57
CA SER A 90 -10.55 11.60 6.35
C SER A 90 -10.96 10.26 5.73
N CYS A 91 -10.12 9.22 5.87
CA CYS A 91 -10.44 7.87 5.37
C CYS A 91 -11.32 7.08 6.34
N SER A 92 -11.42 7.52 7.60
CA SER A 92 -12.23 6.89 8.65
C SER A 92 -13.62 7.51 8.81
N GLN A 93 -13.86 8.69 8.24
CA GLN A 93 -15.21 9.25 8.15
C GLN A 93 -16.05 8.38 7.19
N ASP A 94 -17.04 7.69 7.75
CA ASP A 94 -18.12 7.08 6.97
C ASP A 94 -18.68 8.16 6.04
N ASN A 95 -18.63 7.92 4.73
CA ASN A 95 -19.19 8.78 3.70
C ASN A 95 -20.64 9.10 4.11
N THR A 96 -20.86 10.28 4.69
CA THR A 96 -22.19 10.70 5.07
C THR A 96 -23.03 10.83 3.81
N GLU A 97 -24.32 10.53 3.87
CA GLU A 97 -25.22 10.60 2.70
C GLU A 97 -25.14 11.97 1.99
N SER A 98 -24.80 13.04 2.73
CA SER A 98 -24.57 14.40 2.24
C SER A 98 -23.32 14.59 1.37
N GLU A 99 -22.33 13.71 1.47
CA GLU A 99 -21.12 13.75 0.64
C GLU A 99 -21.32 13.05 -0.71
N TYR A 100 -22.28 12.11 -0.75
CA TYR A 100 -22.70 11.36 -1.94
C TYR A 100 -23.61 12.18 -2.87
N TYR A 101 -24.39 13.13 -2.34
CA TYR A 101 -25.19 14.06 -3.13
C TYR A 101 -24.49 15.42 -3.21
N ALA A 102 -24.05 15.79 -4.41
CA ALA A 102 -23.19 16.94 -4.72
C ALA A 102 -23.53 18.26 -4.00
N LYS A 103 -22.47 19.05 -3.74
CA LYS A 103 -22.49 20.43 -3.24
C LYS A 103 -23.58 21.28 -3.90
N GLU A 104 -24.51 21.79 -3.09
CA GLU A 104 -25.56 22.70 -3.56
C GLU A 104 -24.95 23.94 -4.23
N ILE A 105 -25.33 24.20 -5.48
CA ILE A 105 -24.90 25.38 -6.22
C ILE A 105 -25.98 26.45 -6.07
N HIS A 106 -25.71 27.48 -5.26
CA HIS A 106 -26.57 28.65 -5.19
C HIS A 106 -26.19 29.63 -6.31
N LYS A 107 -27.12 29.87 -7.24
CA LYS A 107 -27.00 30.94 -8.22
C LYS A 107 -27.43 32.25 -7.55
N PHE A 108 -26.50 33.17 -7.38
CA PHE A 108 -26.81 34.57 -7.07
C PHE A 108 -26.93 35.32 -8.38
N ASP A 109 -28.11 35.90 -8.66
CA ASP A 109 -28.22 36.91 -9.72
C ASP A 109 -27.60 38.22 -9.20
N MET A 110 -26.72 38.80 -10.01
CA MET A 110 -25.92 39.99 -9.69
C MET A 110 -26.75 41.27 -9.84
#